data_AF-A0A938SQF5-F1
#
_entry.id   AF-A0A938SQF5-F1
#
_cell.length_a   1.000
_cell.length_b   1.000
_cell.length_c   1.000
_cell.angle_alpha   90.00
_cell.angle_beta   90.00
_cell.angle_gamma   90.00
#
_symmetry.space_group_name_H-M   'P 1'
#
loop_
_entity.id
_entity.type
_entity.pdbx_description
1 polymer ?
#
loop_
_entity_poly.entity_id
_entity_poly.type
_entity_poly.pdbx_seq_one_letter_code
_entity_poly.pdbx_strand_id
1 'polypeptide(L)'
;MAGEGKAAASAESTAGRTAARACQAFERAWQSPNPPRAEQFLAGIAGPDRAALLFGLLKREITHRRLRGQTVTIAEYQARFPDEGLLVSALFPSVEHLRPLFVKCGY
;
A
#
# COMPACT_ATOMS: atom_id res chain seq x y z
N MET A 1 -11.02 22.01 -26.00
CA MET A 1 -11.20 22.65 -24.68
C MET A 1 -12.32 21.87 -24.00
N ALA A 2 -12.00 20.70 -23.44
CA ALA A 2 -11.78 20.50 -22.01
C ALA A 2 -13.08 20.67 -21.20
N GLY A 3 -13.68 19.55 -20.80
CA GLY A 3 -14.88 19.57 -19.96
C GLY A 3 -15.53 18.22 -19.68
N GLU A 4 -14.77 17.11 -19.64
CA GLU A 4 -15.29 15.84 -19.15
C GLU A 4 -14.33 15.30 -18.10
N GLY A 5 -14.83 15.12 -16.86
CA GLY A 5 -13.95 14.79 -15.74
C GLY A 5 -14.65 14.54 -14.42
N LYS A 6 -15.80 13.84 -14.46
CA LYS A 6 -16.35 13.01 -13.38
C LYS A 6 -16.65 13.68 -12.04
N ALA A 7 -17.90 14.13 -11.93
CA ALA A 7 -18.63 14.08 -10.68
C ALA A 7 -18.67 12.63 -10.15
N ALA A 8 -17.89 12.35 -9.12
CA ALA A 8 -18.10 11.23 -8.20
C ALA A 8 -17.44 11.59 -6.87
N ALA A 9 -18.07 12.50 -6.14
CA ALA A 9 -17.86 12.64 -4.71
C ALA A 9 -19.25 12.55 -4.05
N SER A 10 -19.90 11.41 -4.23
CA SER A 10 -21.09 11.04 -3.49
C SER A 10 -20.81 9.70 -2.83
N ALA A 11 -20.96 9.68 -1.50
CA ALA A 11 -20.81 8.53 -0.60
C ALA A 11 -19.38 7.97 -0.44
N GLU A 12 -18.51 8.69 0.28
CA GLU A 12 -17.42 8.03 1.02
C GLU A 12 -17.57 8.35 2.50
N SER A 13 -17.75 7.28 3.28
CA SER A 13 -17.73 7.30 4.74
C SER A 13 -16.46 8.01 5.22
N THR A 14 -16.52 8.75 6.32
CA THR A 14 -15.37 9.49 6.88
C THR A 14 -14.15 8.59 7.10
N ALA A 15 -14.37 7.29 7.32
CA ALA A 15 -13.36 6.25 7.41
C ALA A 15 -12.57 6.01 6.10
N GLY A 16 -13.27 5.93 4.95
CA GLY A 16 -12.64 5.66 3.65
C GLY A 16 -11.76 6.81 3.15
N ARG A 17 -12.13 8.07 3.44
CA ARG A 17 -11.32 9.25 3.09
C ARG A 17 -9.98 9.28 3.83
N THR A 18 -9.95 8.82 5.08
CA THR A 18 -8.71 8.75 5.88
C THR A 18 -7.77 7.69 5.33
N ALA A 19 -8.30 6.52 4.95
CA ALA A 19 -7.51 5.45 4.33
C ALA A 19 -6.92 5.87 2.97
N ALA A 20 -7.70 6.52 2.10
CA ALA A 20 -7.21 7.01 0.81
C ALA A 20 -6.09 8.07 0.98
N ARG A 21 -6.24 8.99 1.94
CA ARG A 21 -5.19 9.99 2.25
C ARG A 21 -3.93 9.35 2.81
N ALA A 22 -4.05 8.40 3.74
CA ALA A 22 -2.91 7.67 4.28
C ALA A 22 -2.14 6.93 3.18
N CYS A 23 -2.88 6.32 2.25
CA CYS A 23 -2.33 5.63 1.09
C CYS A 23 -1.55 6.58 0.16
N GLN A 24 -2.10 7.75 -0.18
CA GLN A 24 -1.40 8.75 -1.00
C GLN A 24 -0.17 9.34 -0.28
N ALA A 25 -0.27 9.60 1.02
CA ALA A 25 0.85 10.09 1.82
C ALA A 25 1.99 9.06 1.89
N PHE A 26 1.63 7.79 2.06
CA PHE A 26 2.57 6.67 2.01
C PHE A 26 3.30 6.59 0.67
N GLU A 27 2.59 6.66 -0.45
CA GLU A 27 3.20 6.65 -1.80
C GLU A 27 4.21 7.77 -2.00
N ARG A 28 3.87 8.99 -1.57
CA ARG A 28 4.79 10.14 -1.67
C ARG A 28 6.01 9.94 -0.79
N ALA A 29 5.83 9.47 0.43
CA ALA A 29 6.93 9.18 1.34
C ALA A 29 7.80 8.02 0.83
N TRP A 30 7.22 7.09 0.05
CA TRP A 30 7.95 5.96 -0.55
C TRP A 30 8.95 6.34 -1.65
N GLN A 31 8.75 7.51 -2.25
CA GLN A 31 9.68 8.08 -3.24
C GLN A 31 10.96 8.63 -2.57
N SER A 32 10.91 8.88 -1.25
CA SER A 32 12.09 9.31 -0.50
C SER A 32 13.13 8.19 -0.37
N PRO A 33 14.42 8.53 -0.10
CA PRO A 33 15.46 7.54 0.12
C PRO A 33 15.25 6.71 1.38
N ASN A 34 14.58 7.27 2.39
CA ASN A 34 14.17 6.56 3.61
C ASN A 34 12.63 6.44 3.64
N PRO A 35 12.05 5.44 2.96
CA PRO A 35 10.62 5.23 3.01
C PRO A 35 10.19 4.90 4.45
N PRO A 36 9.04 5.40 4.92
CA PRO A 36 8.50 5.06 6.23
C PRO A 36 8.15 3.56 6.32
N ARG A 37 7.44 3.08 7.34
CA ARG A 37 6.94 1.69 7.35
C ARG A 37 5.42 1.69 7.29
N ALA A 38 4.81 0.68 6.67
CA ALA A 38 3.35 0.55 6.67
C ALA A 38 2.75 0.66 8.09
N GLU A 39 3.44 0.11 9.09
CA GLU A 39 3.11 0.21 10.52
C GLU A 39 2.87 1.64 11.01
N GLN A 40 3.66 2.61 10.53
CA GLN A 40 3.55 4.02 10.96
C GLN A 40 2.25 4.67 10.48
N PHE A 41 1.67 4.19 9.38
CA PHE A 41 0.41 4.69 8.82
C PHE A 41 -0.81 3.95 9.38
N LEU A 42 -0.58 2.82 10.07
CA LEU A 42 -1.61 2.07 10.79
C LEU A 42 -1.75 2.53 12.24
N ALA A 43 -0.77 3.27 12.76
CA ALA A 43 -0.82 3.84 14.09
C ALA A 43 -2.04 4.78 14.24
N GLY A 44 -3.05 4.34 15.00
CA GLY A 44 -4.29 5.07 15.24
C GLY A 44 -5.50 4.62 14.42
N ILE A 45 -5.36 3.60 13.56
CA ILE A 45 -6.49 2.98 12.84
C ILE A 45 -6.70 1.58 13.40
N ALA A 46 -7.91 1.31 13.90
CA ALA A 46 -8.29 0.04 14.50
C ALA A 46 -9.49 -0.58 13.78
N GLY A 47 -9.69 -1.88 13.98
CA GLY A 47 -10.84 -2.60 13.45
C GLY A 47 -10.76 -2.90 11.93
N PRO A 48 -11.90 -3.09 11.25
CA PRO A 48 -11.93 -3.58 9.87
C PRO A 48 -11.25 -2.62 8.86
N ASP A 49 -11.25 -1.31 9.14
CA ASP A 49 -10.51 -0.32 8.34
C ASP A 49 -8.99 -0.53 8.39
N ARG A 50 -8.46 -1.06 9.50
CA ARG A 50 -7.02 -1.35 9.63
C ARG A 50 -6.59 -2.44 8.65
N ALA A 51 -7.38 -3.50 8.50
CA ALA A 51 -7.08 -4.58 7.57
C ALA A 51 -7.13 -4.11 6.11
N ALA A 52 -8.15 -3.34 5.75
CA ALA A 52 -8.27 -2.77 4.40
C ALA A 52 -7.10 -1.82 4.07
N LEU A 53 -6.72 -0.96 5.02
CA LEU A 53 -5.58 -0.07 4.84
C LEU A 53 -4.25 -0.84 4.80
N LEU A 54 -4.04 -1.80 5.69
CA LEU A 54 -2.85 -2.66 5.71
C LEU A 54 -2.67 -3.36 4.37
N PHE A 55 -3.73 -3.95 3.81
CA PHE A 55 -3.69 -4.59 2.51
C PHE A 55 -3.24 -3.63 1.40
N GLY A 56 -3.82 -2.42 1.36
CA GLY A 56 -3.45 -1.39 0.39
C GLY A 56 -2.00 -0.91 0.53
N LEU A 57 -1.54 -0.71 1.77
CA LEU A 57 -0.17 -0.26 2.07
C LEU A 57 0.87 -1.34 1.75
N LEU A 58 0.67 -2.57 2.22
CA LEU A 58 1.57 -3.70 1.98
C LEU A 58 1.71 -3.98 0.48
N LYS A 59 0.61 -3.95 -0.28
CA LYS A 59 0.65 -4.14 -1.74
C LYS A 59 1.63 -3.18 -2.39
N ARG A 60 1.59 -1.90 -2.02
CA ARG A 60 2.45 -0.84 -2.56
C ARG A 60 3.88 -0.96 -2.04
N GLU A 61 4.05 -1.22 -0.75
CA GLU A 61 5.36 -1.44 -0.11
C GLU A 61 6.13 -2.54 -0.84
N ILE A 62 5.50 -3.71 -1.00
CA ILE A 62 6.09 -4.89 -1.66
C ILE A 62 6.39 -4.58 -3.13
N THR A 63 5.45 -3.94 -3.84
CA THR A 63 5.64 -3.57 -5.25
C THR A 63 6.84 -2.64 -5.42
N HIS A 64 6.91 -1.56 -4.63
CA HIS A 64 8.03 -0.62 -4.71
C HIS A 64 9.36 -1.20 -4.26
N ARG A 65 9.38 -2.03 -3.20
CA ARG A 65 10.61 -2.73 -2.77
C ARG A 65 11.13 -3.65 -3.85
N ARG A 66 10.25 -4.43 -4.49
CA ARG A 66 10.59 -5.26 -5.65
C ARG A 66 11.09 -4.42 -6.83
N LEU A 67 10.47 -3.28 -7.12
CA LEU A 67 10.94 -2.34 -8.17
C LEU A 67 12.34 -1.78 -7.89
N ARG A 68 12.71 -1.58 -6.61
CA ARG A 68 14.07 -1.21 -6.20
C ARG A 68 15.05 -2.39 -6.16
N GLY A 69 14.64 -3.59 -6.57
CA GLY A 69 15.45 -4.81 -6.53
C GLY A 69 15.64 -5.40 -5.14
N GLN A 70 14.87 -4.95 -4.14
CA GLN A 70 14.93 -5.53 -2.80
C GLN A 70 14.17 -6.85 -2.74
N THR A 71 14.74 -7.84 -2.06
CA THR A 71 14.10 -9.14 -1.83
C THR A 71 12.99 -8.99 -0.79
N VAL A 72 11.75 -9.25 -1.20
CA VAL A 72 10.58 -9.23 -0.32
C VAL A 72 10.14 -10.66 -0.07
N THR A 73 10.19 -11.10 1.19
CA THR A 73 9.78 -12.46 1.59
C THR A 73 8.51 -12.45 2.43
N ILE A 74 7.64 -13.43 2.22
CA ILE A 74 6.40 -13.55 2.99
C ILE A 74 6.66 -13.72 4.48
N ALA A 75 7.72 -14.46 4.83
CA ALA A 75 8.13 -14.70 6.21
C ALA A 75 8.47 -13.40 6.97
N GLU A 76 9.12 -12.42 6.32
CA GLU A 76 9.39 -11.11 6.93
C GLU A 76 8.08 -10.40 7.32
N TYR A 77 7.09 -10.44 6.42
CA TYR A 77 5.81 -9.78 6.66
C TYR A 77 4.94 -10.53 7.66
N GLN A 78 4.99 -11.86 7.69
CA GLN A 78 4.32 -12.67 8.72
C GLN A 78 4.93 -12.45 10.11
N ALA A 79 6.26 -12.31 10.20
CA ALA A 79 6.93 -12.02 11.47
C ALA A 79 6.63 -10.60 11.99
N ARG A 80 6.48 -9.62 11.09
CA ARG A 80 6.11 -8.23 11.43
C ARG A 80 4.63 -8.07 11.75
N PHE A 81 3.76 -8.83 11.09
CA PHE A 81 2.31 -8.80 11.27
C PHE A 81 1.77 -10.20 11.60
N PRO A 82 2.03 -10.71 12.82
CA PRO A 82 1.57 -12.04 13.21
C PRO A 82 0.03 -12.10 13.34
N ASP A 83 -0.62 -11.01 13.73
CA ASP A 83 -2.08 -10.92 13.87
C ASP A 83 -2.78 -10.91 12.48
N GLU A 84 -2.09 -10.44 11.45
CA GLU A 84 -2.59 -10.31 10.08
C GLU A 84 -1.91 -11.27 9.09
N GLY A 85 -1.31 -12.35 9.60
CA GLY A 85 -0.59 -13.34 8.79
C GLY A 85 -1.44 -13.95 7.66
N LEU A 86 -2.74 -14.14 7.90
CA LEU A 86 -3.71 -14.57 6.88
C LEU A 86 -3.83 -13.57 5.73
N LEU A 87 -3.86 -12.28 6.04
CA LEU A 87 -3.95 -11.19 5.07
C LEU A 87 -2.65 -11.08 4.26
N VAL A 88 -1.50 -11.19 4.92
CA VAL A 88 -0.18 -11.23 4.27
C VAL A 88 -0.09 -12.41 3.30
N SER A 89 -0.56 -13.58 3.71
CA SER A 89 -0.55 -14.78 2.88
C SER A 89 -1.46 -14.68 1.65
N ALA A 90 -2.62 -14.03 1.79
CA ALA A 90 -3.52 -13.78 0.66
C ALA A 90 -2.99 -12.70 -0.30
N LEU A 91 -2.23 -11.73 0.22
CA LEU A 91 -1.68 -10.63 -0.55
C LEU A 91 -0.51 -11.07 -1.46
N PHE A 92 0.40 -11.89 -0.96
CA PHE A 92 1.61 -12.31 -1.68
C PHE A 92 1.37 -12.84 -3.11
N PRO A 93 0.44 -13.78 -3.36
CA PRO A 93 0.14 -14.23 -4.72
C PRO A 93 -0.41 -13.10 -5.60
N SER A 94 -1.12 -12.12 -5.04
CA SER A 94 -1.65 -10.98 -5.81
C SER A 94 -0.57 -10.00 -6.26
N VAL A 95 0.54 -9.88 -5.52
CA VAL A 95 1.69 -9.04 -5.90
C VAL A 95 2.74 -9.79 -6.71
N GLU A 96 2.78 -11.13 -6.61
CA GLU A 96 3.63 -11.99 -7.44
C GLU A 96 3.30 -11.85 -8.94
N HIS A 97 2.00 -11.74 -9.26
CA HIS A 97 1.51 -11.63 -10.64
C HIS A 97 1.58 -10.22 -11.22
N LEU A 98 1.91 -9.21 -10.42
CA LEU A 98 2.13 -7.86 -10.93
C LEU A 98 3.45 -7.83 -11.68
N ARG A 99 3.38 -8.11 -12.99
CA ARG A 99 4.52 -7.91 -13.91
C ARG A 99 5.05 -6.49 -13.68
N PRO A 100 6.37 -6.31 -13.48
CA PRO A 100 6.96 -4.99 -13.32
C PRO A 100 6.90 -4.27 -14.67
N LEU A 101 5.74 -3.67 -14.97
CA LEU A 101 5.60 -2.80 -16.11
C LEU A 101 6.25 -1.47 -15.74
N PHE A 102 7.49 -1.35 -16.22
CA PHE A 102 8.34 -0.16 -16.31
C PHE A 102 9.16 0.21 -15.08
N VAL A 103 10.40 -0.31 -15.11
CA VAL A 103 11.61 0.45 -14.80
C VAL A 103 11.54 1.82 -15.48
N LYS A 104 11.41 2.87 -14.65
CA LYS A 104 12.03 4.17 -14.90
C LYS A 104 12.57 4.71 -13.57
N CYS A 105 13.53 3.98 -13.00
CA CYS A 105 14.61 4.63 -12.26
C CYS A 105 15.74 4.85 -13.26
N GLY A 106 15.72 6.00 -13.92
CA GLY A 106 16.82 6.50 -14.73
C GLY A 106 17.16 7.90 -14.25
N TYR A 107 18.32 7.98 -13.60
CA TYR A 107 19.26 9.10 -13.45
C TYR A 107 18.73 10.53 -13.37
#